data_AF-A0A958C8H7-F1
#
_entry.id   AF-A0A958C8H7-F1
#
_cell.length_a   1.000
_cell.length_b   1.000
_cell.length_c   1.000
_cell.angle_alpha   90.00
_cell.angle_beta   90.00
_cell.angle_gamma   90.00
#
_symmetry.space_group_name_H-M   'P 1'
#
loop_
_entity.id
_entity.type
_entity.pdbx_description
1 polymer ?
#
loop_
_entity_poly.entity_id
_entity_poly.type
_entity_poly.pdbx_seq_one_letter_code
_entity_poly.pdbx_strand_id
1 'polypeptide(L)'
;MGVLLLLGLVALLLAGCDPTALPTPDRSALASLPTSTPTQPTPALNGALGPRPTDTQTPTATPTATPTATPGPLAAALGFQDALIRGMEQNGYAIDVQMATGSPSNRVVAYLLTPPAEGIELGNLLPRLVVYWLQKDNEPVLIFEDEGSDQAIQFAGLGYSWDEALGWSDINGDGLLELPIWAANGGFCWACTRVYVLQLVPGENSDSPPTVRELTGAVPFLNLLVNPTIPKWLNDLNGDGNPEIEALDATFEFGFGLDHEDSPRINRVLGWQGDRYVDVSRAYPGYLQAQAERARADVESTYGQPLPDKHIIGRAVSLLIAYDAQGRREEGWPIFLQVSDPVNWTGEAEPGLVALMLRIREHFDYLIQQGEVFAPWPPEVPTLSNPSNSGETTTPVPASDQIPPPEEPVAETPTPAQ
;
A
#
# COMPACT_ATOMS: atom_id res chain seq x y z
N MET A 1 -22.77 -80.41 22.81
CA MET A 1 -22.84 -78.97 23.15
C MET A 1 -21.97 -78.26 22.14
N GLY A 2 -22.56 -77.76 21.07
CA GLY A 2 -21.84 -77.39 19.85
C GLY A 2 -22.47 -76.21 19.14
N VAL A 3 -21.57 -75.44 18.51
CA VAL A 3 -21.69 -74.72 17.22
C VAL A 3 -23.01 -73.97 16.97
N LEU A 4 -22.98 -72.64 17.16
CA LEU A 4 -23.87 -71.59 16.62
C LEU A 4 -23.27 -70.27 17.17
N LEU A 5 -22.92 -69.23 16.42
CA LEU A 5 -23.58 -68.61 15.27
C LEU A 5 -22.53 -67.74 14.55
N LEU A 6 -22.25 -68.08 13.29
CA LEU A 6 -21.40 -67.32 12.36
C LEU A 6 -22.27 -67.08 11.13
N LEU A 7 -22.98 -65.94 11.07
CA LEU A 7 -23.77 -65.49 9.92
C LEU A 7 -24.36 -64.11 10.24
N GLY A 8 -23.83 -63.06 9.62
CA GLY A 8 -24.47 -61.74 9.69
C GLY A 8 -23.59 -60.57 9.30
N LEU A 9 -23.03 -60.55 8.07
CA LEU A 9 -22.85 -59.32 7.28
C LEU A 9 -22.31 -59.59 5.85
N VAL A 10 -23.08 -60.30 5.02
CA VAL A 10 -22.88 -60.29 3.55
C VAL A 10 -24.24 -60.25 2.90
N ALA A 11 -24.78 -59.04 2.72
CA ALA A 11 -25.89 -58.74 1.80
C ALA A 11 -26.10 -57.22 1.76
N LEU A 12 -25.33 -56.48 0.95
CA LEU A 12 -25.76 -55.22 0.35
C LEU A 12 -24.84 -54.84 -0.83
N LEU A 13 -24.92 -55.63 -1.89
CA LEU A 13 -24.48 -55.25 -3.23
C LEU A 13 -25.70 -55.46 -4.14
N LEU A 14 -25.97 -54.46 -4.99
CA LEU A 14 -27.01 -54.38 -6.04
C LEU A 14 -28.28 -53.54 -5.71
N ALA A 15 -28.10 -52.22 -5.76
CA ALA A 15 -29.06 -51.26 -6.33
C ALA A 15 -28.18 -50.12 -6.91
N GLY A 16 -28.07 -49.90 -8.21
CA GLY A 16 -29.15 -49.48 -9.10
C GLY A 16 -28.99 -47.97 -9.32
N CYS A 17 -28.03 -47.57 -10.17
CA CYS A 17 -27.86 -46.19 -10.61
C CYS A 17 -29.03 -45.81 -11.53
N ASP A 18 -29.87 -44.88 -11.09
CA ASP A 18 -30.82 -44.16 -11.93
C ASP A 18 -30.26 -42.75 -12.17
N PRO A 19 -30.00 -42.31 -13.42
CA PRO A 19 -29.55 -40.96 -13.67
C PRO A 19 -30.76 -40.02 -13.60
N THR A 20 -30.94 -39.35 -12.47
CA THR A 20 -31.83 -38.19 -12.40
C THR A 20 -31.27 -37.09 -13.29
N ALA A 21 -31.91 -36.90 -14.44
CA ALA A 21 -31.72 -35.75 -15.30
C ALA A 21 -31.99 -34.46 -14.50
N LEU A 22 -30.98 -33.60 -14.43
CA LEU A 22 -31.15 -32.22 -13.96
C LEU A 22 -32.10 -31.47 -14.92
N PRO A 23 -33.07 -30.68 -14.41
CA PRO A 23 -33.87 -29.84 -15.28
C PRO A 23 -32.96 -28.79 -15.93
N THR A 24 -33.00 -28.75 -17.27
CA THR A 24 -32.41 -27.68 -18.07
C THR A 24 -32.99 -26.33 -17.60
N PRO A 25 -32.16 -25.31 -17.30
CA PRO A 25 -32.70 -24.01 -16.94
C PRO A 25 -33.46 -23.42 -18.12
N ASP A 26 -34.73 -23.10 -17.88
CA ASP A 26 -35.62 -22.44 -18.83
C ASP A 26 -35.11 -21.02 -19.11
N ARG A 27 -34.48 -20.82 -20.27
CA ARG A 27 -34.00 -19.50 -20.75
C ARG A 27 -35.14 -18.56 -21.18
N SER A 28 -36.40 -18.92 -20.98
CA SER A 28 -37.56 -18.11 -21.37
C SER A 28 -38.04 -17.13 -20.30
N ALA A 29 -37.49 -17.18 -19.08
CA ALA A 29 -37.95 -16.35 -17.95
C ALA A 29 -37.26 -14.97 -17.80
N LEU A 30 -36.33 -14.61 -18.69
CA LEU A 30 -35.61 -13.31 -18.65
C LEU A 30 -36.27 -12.19 -19.48
N ALA A 31 -37.47 -12.41 -20.02
CA ALA A 31 -38.20 -11.42 -20.80
C ALA A 31 -39.48 -10.94 -20.09
N SER A 32 -39.36 -10.38 -18.88
CA SER A 32 -40.36 -9.45 -18.32
C SER A 32 -39.93 -8.90 -16.96
N LEU A 33 -39.05 -7.90 -16.96
CA LEU A 33 -38.93 -6.97 -15.84
C LEU A 33 -39.39 -5.58 -16.31
N PRO A 34 -40.37 -4.95 -15.65
CA PRO A 34 -40.80 -3.60 -16.00
C PRO A 34 -39.75 -2.58 -15.55
N THR A 35 -39.11 -1.92 -16.51
CA THR A 35 -38.34 -0.69 -16.29
C THR A 35 -39.30 0.44 -15.92
N SER A 36 -39.39 0.76 -14.63
CA SER A 36 -40.01 2.00 -14.16
C SER A 36 -39.11 2.68 -13.13
N THR A 37 -38.14 3.42 -13.64
CA THR A 37 -37.42 4.43 -12.86
C THR A 37 -38.31 5.68 -12.76
N PRO A 38 -38.63 6.20 -11.55
CA PRO A 38 -39.36 7.44 -11.44
C PRO A 38 -38.42 8.61 -11.76
N THR A 39 -38.64 9.24 -12.92
CA THR A 39 -38.00 10.49 -13.30
C THR A 39 -38.53 11.63 -12.43
N GLN A 40 -37.67 12.20 -11.60
CA GLN A 40 -37.94 13.44 -10.88
C GLN A 40 -37.95 14.61 -11.88
N PRO A 41 -38.97 15.49 -11.88
CA PRO A 41 -39.03 16.60 -12.84
C PRO A 41 -38.09 17.74 -12.44
N THR A 42 -37.16 18.07 -13.33
CA THR A 42 -36.38 19.32 -13.32
C THR A 42 -37.32 20.51 -13.58
N PRO A 43 -37.22 21.64 -12.85
CA PRO A 43 -38.05 22.81 -13.12
C PRO A 43 -37.66 23.47 -14.45
N ALA A 44 -38.66 23.81 -15.26
CA ALA A 44 -38.48 24.52 -16.53
C ALA A 44 -38.09 25.99 -16.31
N LEU A 45 -36.89 26.36 -16.75
CA LEU A 45 -36.49 27.76 -16.93
C LEU A 45 -36.90 28.21 -18.32
N ASN A 46 -38.04 28.91 -18.39
CA ASN A 46 -38.45 29.69 -19.56
C ASN A 46 -37.58 30.96 -19.64
N GLY A 47 -36.68 31.01 -20.61
CA GLY A 47 -35.90 32.20 -20.96
C GLY A 47 -35.90 32.40 -22.47
N ALA A 48 -36.43 33.54 -22.91
CA ALA A 48 -36.69 33.88 -24.30
C ALA A 48 -35.42 33.96 -25.16
N LEU A 49 -35.51 33.43 -26.38
CA LEU A 49 -34.48 33.53 -27.42
C LEU A 49 -34.40 34.97 -27.95
N GLY A 50 -33.35 35.69 -27.54
CA GLY A 50 -32.85 36.89 -28.22
C GLY A 50 -31.68 36.55 -29.16
N PRO A 51 -31.39 37.40 -30.17
CA PRO A 51 -30.32 37.14 -31.14
C PRO A 51 -28.93 37.14 -30.48
N ARG A 52 -28.15 36.11 -30.83
CA ARG A 52 -26.78 35.85 -30.39
C ARG A 52 -25.83 36.98 -30.83
N PRO A 53 -25.13 37.67 -29.91
CA PRO A 53 -24.05 38.57 -30.27
C PRO A 53 -22.84 37.78 -30.78
N THR A 54 -22.15 38.33 -31.77
CA THR A 54 -20.92 37.79 -32.33
C THR A 54 -19.78 37.95 -31.32
N ASP A 55 -19.21 36.85 -30.85
CA ASP A 55 -18.08 36.82 -29.93
C ASP A 55 -16.79 37.27 -30.65
N THR A 56 -16.35 38.49 -30.37
CA THR A 56 -14.99 38.95 -30.65
C THR A 56 -14.09 38.37 -29.56
N GLN A 57 -13.28 37.37 -29.90
CA GLN A 57 -12.29 36.80 -28.98
C GLN A 57 -11.23 37.86 -28.64
N THR A 58 -11.25 38.32 -27.38
CA THR A 58 -10.15 39.09 -26.80
C THR A 58 -9.13 38.09 -26.27
N PRO A 59 -7.83 38.18 -26.66
CA PRO A 59 -6.82 37.27 -26.13
C PRO A 59 -6.74 37.44 -24.60
N THR A 60 -7.10 36.38 -23.87
CA THR A 60 -6.93 36.31 -22.42
C THR A 60 -5.46 36.13 -22.14
N ALA A 61 -4.85 37.11 -21.46
CA ALA A 61 -3.45 37.02 -21.05
C ALA A 61 -3.28 35.79 -20.13
N THR A 62 -2.37 34.90 -20.50
CA THR A 62 -1.92 33.81 -19.63
C THR A 62 -1.42 34.43 -18.32
N PRO A 63 -1.98 34.08 -17.15
CA PRO A 63 -1.48 34.61 -15.89
C PRO A 63 -0.03 34.16 -15.71
N THR A 64 0.89 35.12 -15.65
CA THR A 64 2.27 34.87 -15.22
C THR A 64 2.22 34.42 -13.77
N ALA A 65 2.62 33.18 -13.49
CA ALA A 65 2.73 32.66 -12.13
C ALA A 65 3.63 33.61 -11.31
N THR A 66 3.07 34.20 -10.25
CA THR A 66 3.87 34.95 -9.29
C THR A 66 4.69 33.93 -8.50
N PRO A 67 6.01 34.08 -8.38
CA PRO A 67 6.81 33.16 -7.58
C PRO A 67 6.29 33.19 -6.14
N THR A 68 5.77 32.06 -5.68
CA THR A 68 5.43 31.85 -4.27
C THR A 68 6.75 31.87 -3.49
N ALA A 69 6.85 32.73 -2.48
CA ALA A 69 8.04 32.77 -1.65
C ALA A 69 8.23 31.40 -0.97
N THR A 70 9.40 30.79 -1.18
CA THR A 70 9.79 29.58 -0.46
C THR A 70 9.75 29.86 1.04
N PRO A 71 9.07 29.04 1.85
CA PRO A 71 9.05 29.23 3.30
C PRO A 71 10.47 29.30 3.85
N GLY A 72 10.78 30.38 4.56
CA GLY A 72 12.00 30.44 5.35
C GLY A 72 11.95 29.38 6.47
N PRO A 73 13.11 28.90 6.94
CA PRO A 73 13.16 27.89 7.98
C PRO A 73 12.53 28.39 9.28
N LEU A 74 11.59 27.62 9.82
CA LEU A 74 10.88 27.98 11.05
C LEU A 74 11.84 28.12 12.24
N ALA A 75 12.88 27.30 12.31
CA ALA A 75 13.86 27.34 13.39
C ALA A 75 14.55 28.70 13.51
N ALA A 76 14.96 29.32 12.39
CA ALA A 76 15.56 30.66 12.40
C ALA A 76 14.57 31.74 12.84
N ALA A 77 13.32 31.67 12.35
CA ALA A 77 12.26 32.60 12.76
C ALA A 77 11.93 32.51 14.26
N LEU A 78 12.19 31.36 14.87
CA LEU A 78 11.98 31.12 16.30
C LEU A 78 13.23 31.33 17.16
N GLY A 79 14.35 31.75 16.56
CA GLY A 79 15.60 32.06 17.26
C GLY A 79 16.42 30.84 17.68
N PHE A 80 16.20 29.68 17.07
CA PHE A 80 17.07 28.50 17.23
C PHE A 80 18.34 28.65 16.38
N GLN A 81 19.41 27.93 16.76
CA GLN A 81 20.67 28.01 16.06
C GLN A 81 20.55 27.60 14.59
N ASP A 82 21.09 28.45 13.71
CA ASP A 82 20.92 28.40 12.25
C ASP A 82 22.02 27.58 11.54
N ALA A 83 22.94 26.97 12.27
CA ALA A 83 24.03 26.17 11.67
C ALA A 83 23.47 24.96 10.88
N LEU A 84 22.33 24.43 11.32
CA LEU A 84 21.67 23.27 10.75
C LEU A 84 20.95 23.57 9.42
N ILE A 85 20.23 24.70 9.37
CA ILE A 85 19.65 25.24 8.13
C ILE A 85 20.75 25.51 7.12
N ARG A 86 21.83 26.13 7.57
CA ARG A 86 22.99 26.39 6.73
C ARG A 86 23.63 25.11 6.19
N GLY A 87 23.63 24.02 6.95
CA GLY A 87 24.09 22.71 6.47
C GLY A 87 23.20 22.15 5.33
N MET A 88 21.88 22.28 5.46
CA MET A 88 20.94 21.85 4.41
C MET A 88 21.08 22.72 3.15
N GLU A 89 21.18 24.04 3.31
CA GLU A 89 21.42 24.99 2.21
C GLU A 89 22.78 24.79 1.54
N GLN A 90 23.83 24.47 2.31
CA GLN A 90 25.17 24.16 1.79
C GLN A 90 25.17 22.91 0.89
N ASN A 91 24.29 21.96 1.18
CA ASN A 91 24.09 20.76 0.39
C ASN A 91 23.06 20.95 -0.74
N GLY A 92 22.55 22.17 -0.93
CA GLY A 92 21.63 22.53 -2.01
C GLY A 92 20.18 22.09 -1.80
N TYR A 93 19.81 21.59 -0.62
CA TYR A 93 18.42 21.21 -0.34
C TYR A 93 17.54 22.44 -0.11
N ALA A 94 16.32 22.39 -0.63
CA ALA A 94 15.27 23.36 -0.35
C ALA A 94 14.26 22.77 0.65
N ILE A 95 13.74 23.61 1.55
CA ILE A 95 12.62 23.22 2.42
C ILE A 95 11.33 23.34 1.61
N ASP A 96 10.66 22.21 1.40
CA ASP A 96 9.37 22.16 0.71
C ASP A 96 8.22 22.33 1.71
N VAL A 97 8.23 21.51 2.76
CA VAL A 97 7.23 21.55 3.84
C VAL A 97 7.92 21.53 5.19
N GLN A 98 7.36 22.26 6.15
CA GLN A 98 7.79 22.21 7.54
C GLN A 98 6.59 22.18 8.47
N MET A 99 6.65 21.36 9.51
CA MET A 99 5.61 21.27 10.53
C MET A 99 6.20 21.13 11.92
N ALA A 100 5.61 21.82 12.88
CA ALA A 100 6.13 21.89 14.24
C ALA A 100 5.06 21.65 15.30
N THR A 101 5.46 21.01 16.39
CA THR A 101 4.67 20.87 17.61
C THR A 101 5.50 21.27 18.83
N GLY A 102 4.85 21.43 19.99
CA GLY A 102 5.49 21.80 21.25
C GLY A 102 5.46 23.30 21.58
N SER A 103 6.16 23.64 22.67
CA SER A 103 6.20 24.99 23.25
C SER A 103 7.25 25.88 22.56
N PRO A 104 7.20 27.22 22.69
CA PRO A 104 8.21 28.10 22.09
C PRO A 104 9.67 27.81 22.49
N SER A 105 9.90 27.22 23.66
CA SER A 105 11.26 26.88 24.15
C SER A 105 11.66 25.42 23.93
N ASN A 106 10.74 24.57 23.49
CA ASN A 106 10.93 23.14 23.31
C ASN A 106 9.96 22.65 22.22
N ARG A 107 10.47 22.41 21.01
CA ARG A 107 9.69 22.04 19.83
C ARG A 107 10.23 20.80 19.17
N VAL A 108 9.36 20.11 18.46
CA VAL A 108 9.75 19.14 17.44
C VAL A 108 9.35 19.70 16.09
N VAL A 109 10.25 19.63 15.11
CA VAL A 109 10.03 20.13 13.75
C VAL A 109 10.39 19.06 12.74
N ALA A 110 9.44 18.71 11.89
CA ALA A 110 9.64 17.87 10.72
C ALA A 110 9.84 18.77 9.49
N TYR A 111 10.85 18.45 8.68
CA TYR A 111 11.10 19.09 7.39
C TYR A 111 11.05 18.06 6.27
N LEU A 112 10.33 18.38 5.21
CA LEU A 112 10.47 17.73 3.91
C LEU A 112 11.44 18.56 3.07
N LEU A 113 12.55 17.93 2.69
CA LEU A 113 13.64 18.53 1.95
C LEU A 113 13.60 18.04 0.50
N THR A 114 13.57 18.97 -0.44
CA THR A 114 13.68 18.69 -1.88
C THR A 114 15.13 18.85 -2.31
N PRO A 115 15.70 17.89 -3.06
CA PRO A 115 17.06 18.00 -3.55
C PRO A 115 17.21 19.16 -4.54
N PRO A 116 18.44 19.66 -4.77
CA PRO A 116 18.68 20.69 -5.78
C PRO A 116 18.23 20.23 -7.17
N ALA A 117 17.64 21.14 -7.95
CA ALA A 117 17.13 20.85 -9.29
C ALA A 117 18.23 20.45 -10.30
N GLU A 118 19.46 20.92 -10.08
CA GLU A 118 20.64 20.55 -10.88
C GLU A 118 21.35 19.38 -10.20
N GLY A 119 21.48 18.25 -10.90
CA GLY A 119 22.25 17.10 -10.40
C GLY A 119 21.41 15.96 -9.79
N ILE A 120 20.11 15.86 -10.11
CA ILE A 120 19.34 14.62 -9.87
C ILE A 120 19.84 13.53 -10.84
N GLU A 121 21.04 13.02 -10.60
CA GLU A 121 21.38 11.68 -11.04
C GLU A 121 20.56 10.74 -10.17
N LEU A 122 19.70 9.92 -10.80
CA LEU A 122 18.91 8.89 -10.12
C LEU A 122 19.82 8.12 -9.15
N GLY A 123 19.61 8.34 -7.85
CA GLY A 123 20.32 7.67 -6.76
C GLY A 123 21.27 8.52 -5.90
N ASN A 124 21.60 9.77 -6.27
CA ASN A 124 22.58 10.57 -5.50
C ASN A 124 21.97 11.63 -4.58
N LEU A 125 20.82 12.20 -4.92
CA LEU A 125 20.13 13.22 -4.10
C LEU A 125 18.63 12.96 -4.15
N LEU A 126 18.12 12.31 -3.11
CA LEU A 126 16.70 12.01 -2.93
C LEU A 126 16.07 13.02 -1.97
N PRO A 127 14.75 13.25 -2.05
CA PRO A 127 14.06 13.98 -1.00
C PRO A 127 14.28 13.35 0.36
N ARG A 128 14.37 14.18 1.39
CA ARG A 128 14.62 13.71 2.76
C ARG A 128 13.50 14.17 3.69
N LEU A 129 13.09 13.29 4.58
CA LEU A 129 12.32 13.66 5.76
C LEU A 129 13.27 13.67 6.95
N VAL A 130 13.39 14.81 7.60
CA VAL A 130 14.19 14.95 8.82
C VAL A 130 13.32 15.51 9.93
N VAL A 131 13.45 14.94 11.13
CA VAL A 131 12.75 15.42 12.33
C VAL A 131 13.79 15.83 13.35
N TYR A 132 13.69 17.07 13.81
CA TYR A 132 14.57 17.64 14.82
C TYR A 132 13.81 17.97 16.09
N TRP A 133 14.49 17.77 17.21
CA TRP A 133 14.13 18.36 18.48
C TRP A 133 14.90 19.67 18.69
N LEU A 134 14.16 20.75 18.95
CA LEU A 134 14.67 22.10 19.10
C LEU A 134 14.44 22.58 20.53
N GLN A 135 15.52 22.89 21.23
CA GLN A 135 15.49 23.52 22.54
C GLN A 135 16.12 24.92 22.46
N LYS A 136 15.53 25.86 23.18
CA LYS A 136 16.04 27.24 23.20
C LYS A 136 17.47 27.24 23.74
N ASP A 137 18.35 28.01 23.10
CA ASP A 137 19.75 28.17 23.48
C ASP A 137 20.62 26.89 23.35
N ASN A 138 20.06 25.78 22.84
CA ASN A 138 20.76 24.53 22.55
C ASN A 138 20.88 24.28 21.04
N GLU A 139 21.78 23.37 20.66
CA GLU A 139 21.85 22.86 19.30
C GLU A 139 20.63 21.97 18.98
N PRO A 140 20.10 22.00 17.74
CA PRO A 140 19.09 21.04 17.31
C PRO A 140 19.61 19.59 17.42
N VAL A 141 18.72 18.67 17.82
CA VAL A 141 19.02 17.23 17.89
C VAL A 141 18.23 16.52 16.79
N LEU A 142 18.90 15.81 15.88
CA LEU A 142 18.25 14.94 14.91
C LEU A 142 17.67 13.74 15.64
N ILE A 143 16.35 13.55 15.56
CA ILE A 143 15.65 12.44 16.23
C ILE A 143 15.04 11.43 15.25
N PHE A 144 14.94 11.78 13.97
CA PHE A 144 14.54 10.87 12.90
C PHE A 144 15.04 11.38 11.55
N GLU A 145 15.41 10.44 10.68
CA GLU A 145 15.77 10.71 9.30
C GLU A 145 15.32 9.56 8.40
N ASP A 146 14.61 9.90 7.32
CA ASP A 146 14.39 9.03 6.16
C ASP A 146 14.99 9.76 4.96
N GLU A 147 16.12 9.25 4.46
CA GLU A 147 16.81 9.82 3.30
C GLU A 147 16.07 9.55 1.98
N GLY A 148 14.84 9.04 2.05
CA GLY A 148 14.18 8.39 0.95
C GLY A 148 14.91 7.09 0.69
N SER A 149 14.42 5.96 1.21
CA SER A 149 14.92 4.64 0.80
C SER A 149 15.06 4.60 -0.73
N ASP A 150 16.16 4.06 -1.28
CA ASP A 150 16.74 3.98 -2.65
C ASP A 150 15.89 4.29 -3.91
N GLN A 151 14.58 4.44 -3.76
CA GLN A 151 13.60 4.75 -4.77
C GLN A 151 12.72 5.96 -4.45
N ALA A 152 12.50 6.40 -3.19
CA ALA A 152 11.59 7.51 -2.92
C ALA A 152 12.09 8.80 -3.60
N ILE A 153 11.35 9.29 -4.60
CA ILE A 153 11.70 10.47 -5.41
C ILE A 153 10.88 11.69 -5.01
N GLN A 154 9.87 11.52 -4.15
CA GLN A 154 9.01 12.59 -3.69
C GLN A 154 8.36 12.27 -2.34
N PHE A 155 8.35 13.24 -1.42
CA PHE A 155 7.36 13.27 -0.35
C PHE A 155 6.18 14.11 -0.83
N ALA A 156 4.99 13.52 -0.83
CA ALA A 156 3.81 14.10 -1.47
C ALA A 156 2.87 14.80 -0.49
N GLY A 157 3.11 14.67 0.83
CA GLY A 157 2.32 15.38 1.84
C GLY A 157 2.54 14.88 3.26
N LEU A 158 2.00 15.63 4.23
CA LEU A 158 2.00 15.33 5.66
C LEU A 158 0.55 15.28 6.20
N GLY A 159 -0.22 14.25 5.82
CA GLY A 159 -1.63 14.14 6.20
C GLY A 159 -2.36 12.93 5.60
N TYR A 160 -3.70 12.99 5.60
CA TYR A 160 -4.58 11.91 5.10
C TYR A 160 -4.43 11.66 3.60
N SER A 161 -4.19 12.74 2.86
CA SER A 161 -4.00 12.75 1.42
C SER A 161 -2.93 13.77 1.02
N TRP A 162 -2.63 13.85 -0.27
CA TRP A 162 -1.72 14.86 -0.83
C TRP A 162 -2.22 16.29 -0.60
N ASP A 163 -3.54 16.49 -0.63
CA ASP A 163 -4.15 17.81 -0.60
C ASP A 163 -4.58 18.23 0.83
N GLU A 164 -4.63 17.29 1.77
CA GLU A 164 -5.11 17.52 3.14
C GLU A 164 -4.01 17.25 4.16
N ALA A 165 -3.18 18.26 4.37
CA ALA A 165 -2.19 18.28 5.44
C ALA A 165 -2.86 18.23 6.82
N LEU A 166 -2.47 17.24 7.63
CA LEU A 166 -2.94 17.06 9.01
C LEU A 166 -1.92 17.60 10.02
N GLY A 167 -0.63 17.39 9.73
CA GLY A 167 0.48 17.67 10.63
C GLY A 167 0.52 16.77 11.85
N TRP A 168 1.11 17.30 12.93
CA TRP A 168 1.24 16.58 14.20
C TRP A 168 -0.10 16.56 14.92
N SER A 169 -0.70 15.38 15.06
CA SER A 169 -1.98 15.19 15.75
C SER A 169 -2.06 13.80 16.37
N ASP A 170 -2.79 13.67 17.46
CA ASP A 170 -3.20 12.38 18.03
C ASP A 170 -4.28 11.76 17.14
N ILE A 171 -3.87 10.91 16.20
CA ILE A 171 -4.79 10.29 15.24
C ILE A 171 -5.37 8.98 15.78
N ASN A 172 -4.69 8.33 16.72
CA ASN A 172 -5.07 7.01 17.19
C ASN A 172 -5.73 7.01 18.59
N GLY A 173 -5.85 8.19 19.20
CA GLY A 173 -6.49 8.44 20.48
C GLY A 173 -5.68 7.98 21.69
N ASP A 174 -4.37 7.72 21.54
CA ASP A 174 -3.50 7.26 22.63
C ASP A 174 -2.86 8.40 23.44
N GLY A 175 -3.10 9.66 23.05
CA GLY A 175 -2.59 10.86 23.70
C GLY A 175 -1.18 11.27 23.25
N LEU A 176 -0.56 10.53 22.34
CA LEU A 176 0.70 10.90 21.68
C LEU A 176 0.39 11.61 20.35
N LEU A 177 1.42 12.20 19.74
CA LEU A 177 1.27 12.91 18.48
C LEU A 177 1.86 12.08 17.34
N GLU A 178 1.08 11.88 16.30
CA GLU A 178 1.51 11.24 15.07
C GLU A 178 1.67 12.26 13.94
N LEU A 179 2.52 11.91 12.98
CA LEU A 179 2.70 12.60 11.71
C LEU A 179 2.53 11.57 10.58
N PRO A 180 1.38 11.55 9.90
CA PRO A 180 1.21 10.80 8.66
C PRO A 180 2.08 11.40 7.57
N ILE A 181 2.86 10.58 6.87
CA ILE A 181 3.70 10.98 5.75
C ILE A 181 3.31 10.18 4.52
N TRP A 182 3.08 10.91 3.44
CA TRP A 182 2.86 10.35 2.12
C TRP A 182 4.17 10.39 1.34
N ALA A 183 4.68 9.23 0.96
CA ALA A 183 5.90 9.08 0.20
C ALA A 183 5.62 8.41 -1.15
N ALA A 184 6.28 8.89 -2.20
CA ALA A 184 6.19 8.35 -3.54
C ALA A 184 7.56 8.22 -4.21
N ASN A 185 7.75 7.19 -5.02
CA ASN A 185 8.95 7.01 -5.85
C ASN A 185 8.70 7.33 -7.34
N GLY A 186 7.51 7.86 -7.67
CA GLY A 186 7.10 8.27 -9.03
C GLY A 186 7.20 7.19 -10.11
N GLY A 187 7.39 5.92 -9.73
CA GLY A 187 7.36 4.78 -10.63
C GLY A 187 5.96 4.18 -10.80
N PHE A 188 5.85 3.22 -11.71
CA PHE A 188 4.67 2.36 -11.90
C PHE A 188 4.82 1.05 -11.12
N CYS A 189 4.73 1.10 -9.80
CA CYS A 189 4.86 -0.07 -8.92
C CYS A 189 3.94 0.02 -7.70
N TRP A 190 3.65 -1.11 -7.06
CA TRP A 190 2.79 -1.09 -5.89
C TRP A 190 3.43 -0.43 -4.69
N ALA A 191 4.74 -0.47 -4.53
CA ALA A 191 5.40 0.24 -3.44
C ALA A 191 5.67 1.72 -3.76
N CYS A 192 5.25 2.16 -4.94
CA CYS A 192 5.59 3.47 -5.47
C CYS A 192 4.87 4.62 -4.79
N THR A 193 3.83 4.29 -4.03
CA THR A 193 3.14 5.21 -3.15
C THR A 193 2.91 4.51 -1.83
N ARG A 194 3.22 5.16 -0.73
CA ARG A 194 2.95 4.63 0.60
C ARG A 194 2.64 5.74 1.59
N VAL A 195 1.84 5.39 2.58
CA VAL A 195 1.71 6.17 3.80
C VAL A 195 2.58 5.52 4.86
N TYR A 196 3.20 6.31 5.72
CA TYR A 196 3.70 5.79 6.98
C TYR A 196 3.45 6.79 8.09
N VAL A 197 3.38 6.32 9.33
CA VAL A 197 2.95 7.11 10.47
C VAL A 197 4.08 7.16 11.48
N LEU A 198 4.61 8.36 11.72
CA LEU A 198 5.63 8.60 12.73
C LEU A 198 4.98 9.10 14.02
N GLN A 199 5.12 8.37 15.11
CA GLN A 199 4.67 8.78 16.42
C GLN A 199 5.81 9.40 17.24
N LEU A 200 5.52 10.53 17.87
CA LEU A 200 6.42 11.19 18.79
C LEU A 200 6.26 10.62 20.20
N VAL A 201 7.28 9.91 20.67
CA VAL A 201 7.33 9.34 22.00
C VAL A 201 8.09 10.30 22.92
N PRO A 202 7.48 10.79 24.01
CA PRO A 202 8.14 11.68 24.96
C PRO A 202 9.42 11.05 25.54
N GLY A 203 10.45 11.86 25.75
CA GLY A 203 11.65 11.44 26.47
C GLY A 203 11.33 11.08 27.93
N GLU A 204 12.26 10.38 28.60
CA GLU A 204 12.08 9.95 30.01
C GLU A 204 11.85 11.13 30.97
N ASN A 205 12.32 12.32 30.60
CA ASN A 205 12.16 13.57 31.34
C ASN A 205 12.15 14.77 30.37
N SER A 206 11.92 15.98 30.89
CA SER A 206 11.83 17.21 30.09
C SER A 206 13.11 17.59 29.34
N ASP A 207 14.25 17.05 29.77
CA ASP A 207 15.58 17.38 29.26
C ASP A 207 16.10 16.29 28.31
N SER A 208 15.34 15.21 28.13
CA SER A 208 15.66 14.12 27.21
C SER A 208 14.97 14.33 25.87
N PRO A 209 15.65 14.08 24.74
CA PRO A 209 15.02 14.17 23.43
C PRO A 209 13.83 13.20 23.37
N PRO A 210 12.71 13.60 22.76
CA PRO A 210 11.71 12.63 22.38
C PRO A 210 12.29 11.69 21.31
N THR A 211 11.74 10.50 21.21
CA THR A 211 12.06 9.55 20.15
C THR A 211 10.93 9.49 19.14
N VAL A 212 11.24 9.01 17.93
CA VAL A 212 10.24 8.80 16.88
C VAL A 212 10.08 7.30 16.64
N ARG A 213 8.84 6.84 16.61
CA ARG A 213 8.47 5.44 16.33
C ARG A 213 7.65 5.36 15.06
N GLU A 214 8.03 4.52 14.11
CA GLU A 214 7.24 4.26 12.90
C GLU A 214 6.21 3.15 13.19
N LEU A 215 4.93 3.41 12.90
CA LEU A 215 3.81 2.57 13.37
C LEU A 215 3.28 1.58 12.31
N THR A 216 3.68 1.69 11.05
CA THR A 216 3.10 0.96 9.91
C THR A 216 4.00 -0.15 9.36
N GLY A 217 5.26 -0.22 9.80
CA GLY A 217 6.27 -1.15 9.29
C GLY A 217 6.80 -0.80 7.89
N ALA A 218 6.39 0.34 7.34
CA ALA A 218 6.68 0.75 5.97
C ALA A 218 8.12 1.26 5.77
N VAL A 219 8.86 1.51 6.86
CA VAL A 219 10.28 1.88 6.84
C VAL A 219 11.09 0.73 7.46
N PRO A 220 12.08 0.13 6.75
CA PRO A 220 12.52 0.38 5.37
C PRO A 220 11.78 -0.44 4.31
N PHE A 221 11.91 -0.03 3.03
CA PHE A 221 11.36 -0.74 1.86
C PHE A 221 11.74 -2.22 1.77
N LEU A 222 12.91 -2.59 2.30
CA LEU A 222 13.36 -3.99 2.37
C LEU A 222 12.38 -4.91 3.12
N ASN A 223 11.54 -4.36 4.01
CA ASN A 223 10.51 -5.11 4.70
C ASN A 223 9.47 -5.70 3.73
N LEU A 224 9.31 -5.17 2.51
CA LEU A 224 8.38 -5.70 1.52
C LEU A 224 8.75 -7.10 1.03
N LEU A 225 10.01 -7.50 1.14
CA LEU A 225 10.42 -8.89 0.82
C LEU A 225 9.91 -9.89 1.87
N VAL A 226 9.64 -9.43 3.10
CA VAL A 226 9.22 -10.28 4.23
C VAL A 226 7.72 -10.15 4.48
N ASN A 227 7.19 -8.94 4.37
CA ASN A 227 5.78 -8.61 4.51
C ASN A 227 5.41 -7.54 3.48
N PRO A 228 4.95 -7.93 2.28
CA PRO A 228 4.58 -7.02 1.20
C PRO A 228 3.22 -6.34 1.41
N THR A 229 2.90 -5.99 2.67
CA THR A 229 1.76 -5.15 3.01
C THR A 229 2.20 -3.70 2.86
N ILE A 230 1.61 -2.98 1.91
CA ILE A 230 1.99 -1.61 1.56
C ILE A 230 0.87 -0.68 2.03
N PRO A 231 1.06 0.10 3.11
CA PRO A 231 0.08 1.11 3.54
C PRO A 231 -0.11 2.14 2.43
N LYS A 232 -1.35 2.35 1.97
CA LYS A 232 -1.67 3.20 0.82
C LYS A 232 -2.41 4.46 1.17
N TRP A 233 -3.40 4.35 2.04
CA TRP A 233 -4.26 5.45 2.42
C TRP A 233 -4.53 5.39 3.92
N LEU A 234 -4.83 6.56 4.49
CA LEU A 234 -5.22 6.74 5.87
C LEU A 234 -6.63 7.33 5.85
N ASN A 235 -7.63 6.54 6.22
CA ASN A 235 -9.05 6.89 6.09
C ASN A 235 -9.83 6.45 7.33
N ASP A 236 -10.67 7.31 7.87
CA ASP A 236 -11.65 6.96 8.91
C ASP A 236 -12.85 6.26 8.25
N LEU A 237 -12.79 4.94 8.13
CA LEU A 237 -13.76 4.12 7.41
C LEU A 237 -15.04 3.88 8.21
N ASN A 238 -15.00 4.03 9.54
CA ASN A 238 -16.15 3.80 10.43
C ASN A 238 -16.74 5.09 11.04
N GLY A 239 -16.07 6.24 10.89
CA GLY A 239 -16.49 7.54 11.40
C GLY A 239 -16.24 7.73 12.91
N ASP A 240 -15.32 6.98 13.52
CA ASP A 240 -15.01 7.05 14.95
C ASP A 240 -13.93 8.10 15.30
N GLY A 241 -13.35 8.74 14.28
CA GLY A 241 -12.31 9.76 14.42
C GLY A 241 -10.89 9.20 14.47
N ASN A 242 -10.71 7.88 14.55
CA ASN A 242 -9.41 7.22 14.40
C ASN A 242 -9.32 6.62 12.99
N PRO A 243 -8.37 7.08 12.16
CA PRO A 243 -8.26 6.57 10.82
C PRO A 243 -7.70 5.14 10.81
N GLU A 244 -8.24 4.33 9.91
CA GLU A 244 -7.62 3.08 9.51
C GLU A 244 -6.64 3.29 8.35
N ILE A 245 -5.69 2.36 8.25
CA ILE A 245 -4.79 2.27 7.11
C ILE A 245 -5.40 1.29 6.11
N GLU A 246 -5.70 1.76 4.92
CA GLU A 246 -5.93 0.88 3.78
C GLU A 246 -4.57 0.43 3.25
N ALA A 247 -4.26 -0.85 3.38
CA ALA A 247 -2.99 -1.42 2.99
C ALA A 247 -3.16 -2.43 1.85
N LEU A 248 -2.43 -2.23 0.76
CA LEU A 248 -2.41 -3.17 -0.34
C LEU A 248 -1.60 -4.41 0.04
N ASP A 249 -2.16 -5.57 -0.26
CA ASP A 249 -1.45 -6.85 -0.20
C ASP A 249 -0.74 -7.16 -1.53
N ALA A 250 0.57 -6.96 -1.57
CA ALA A 250 1.39 -7.29 -2.74
C ALA A 250 1.96 -8.71 -2.70
N THR A 251 1.53 -9.60 -1.79
CA THR A 251 2.14 -10.93 -1.69
C THR A 251 1.96 -11.77 -2.96
N PHE A 252 0.83 -11.61 -3.64
CA PHE A 252 0.53 -12.40 -4.85
C PHE A 252 1.43 -12.03 -6.04
N GLU A 253 1.90 -10.79 -6.12
CA GLU A 253 2.88 -10.35 -7.11
C GLU A 253 4.15 -11.21 -7.00
N PHE A 254 4.75 -11.21 -5.81
CA PHE A 254 5.98 -11.93 -5.53
C PHE A 254 5.79 -13.46 -5.52
N GLY A 255 4.65 -13.94 -5.01
CA GLY A 255 4.37 -15.37 -4.86
C GLY A 255 4.09 -16.09 -6.17
N PHE A 256 3.44 -15.41 -7.13
CA PHE A 256 3.02 -16.02 -8.40
C PHE A 256 3.70 -15.44 -9.64
N GLY A 257 4.57 -14.44 -9.48
CA GLY A 257 5.21 -13.75 -10.61
C GLY A 257 4.19 -13.01 -11.49
N LEU A 258 3.14 -12.49 -10.85
CA LEU A 258 2.21 -11.59 -11.51
C LEU A 258 2.88 -10.23 -11.68
N ASP A 259 2.61 -9.54 -12.78
CA ASP A 259 3.06 -8.16 -12.94
C ASP A 259 2.22 -7.26 -12.02
N HIS A 260 2.74 -6.07 -11.69
CA HIS A 260 2.04 -5.08 -10.86
C HIS A 260 0.59 -4.85 -11.33
N GLU A 261 0.39 -4.67 -12.63
CA GLU A 261 -0.92 -4.31 -13.19
C GLU A 261 -1.95 -5.43 -13.06
N ASP A 262 -1.46 -6.66 -12.97
CA ASP A 262 -2.24 -7.91 -13.00
C ASP A 262 -2.37 -8.57 -11.63
N SER A 263 -1.61 -8.09 -10.65
CA SER A 263 -1.67 -8.59 -9.30
C SER A 263 -3.02 -8.25 -8.65
N PRO A 264 -3.52 -9.11 -7.74
CA PRO A 264 -4.74 -8.85 -7.00
C PRO A 264 -4.70 -7.48 -6.32
N ARG A 265 -5.70 -6.66 -6.59
CA ARG A 265 -5.82 -5.31 -6.04
C ARG A 265 -6.75 -5.35 -4.84
N ILE A 266 -6.31 -6.02 -3.78
CA ILE A 266 -7.04 -6.04 -2.53
C ILE A 266 -6.36 -5.17 -1.48
N ASN A 267 -7.14 -4.24 -0.96
CA ASN A 267 -6.76 -3.44 0.18
C ASN A 267 -7.35 -4.07 1.44
N ARG A 268 -6.49 -4.32 2.40
CA ARG A 268 -6.85 -4.64 3.77
C ARG A 268 -7.07 -3.38 4.56
N VAL A 269 -7.76 -3.52 5.67
CA VAL A 269 -7.93 -2.47 6.65
C VAL A 269 -7.08 -2.81 7.86
N LEU A 270 -6.09 -1.96 8.15
CA LEU A 270 -5.30 -2.04 9.38
C LEU A 270 -5.82 -1.00 10.37
N GLY A 271 -6.21 -1.42 11.55
CA GLY A 271 -6.74 -0.56 12.61
C GLY A 271 -5.78 -0.51 13.79
N TRP A 272 -5.79 0.60 14.51
CA TRP A 272 -4.96 0.75 15.71
C TRP A 272 -5.40 -0.20 16.81
N GLN A 273 -4.45 -0.95 17.39
CA GLN A 273 -4.67 -1.78 18.57
C GLN A 273 -3.60 -1.52 19.62
N GLY A 274 -3.68 -0.35 20.26
CA GLY A 274 -2.93 0.01 21.45
C GLY A 274 -1.47 0.39 21.20
N ASP A 275 -0.70 -0.43 20.48
CA ASP A 275 0.71 -0.17 20.20
C ASP A 275 1.12 -0.28 18.72
N ARG A 276 0.26 -0.84 17.88
CA ARG A 276 0.50 -1.01 16.44
C ARG A 276 -0.79 -1.09 15.63
N TYR A 277 -0.67 -0.87 14.33
CA TYR A 277 -1.73 -1.19 13.38
C TYR A 277 -1.75 -2.70 13.09
N VAL A 278 -2.94 -3.31 13.12
CA VAL A 278 -3.14 -4.73 12.81
C VAL A 278 -4.32 -4.93 11.87
N ASP A 279 -4.35 -6.05 11.15
CA ASP A 279 -5.44 -6.36 10.23
C ASP A 279 -6.78 -6.49 10.97
N VAL A 280 -7.70 -5.56 10.69
CA VAL A 280 -9.07 -5.51 11.21
C VAL A 280 -10.09 -5.64 10.07
N SER A 281 -9.69 -6.11 8.89
CA SER A 281 -10.55 -6.14 7.69
C SER A 281 -11.91 -6.81 7.92
N ARG A 282 -11.98 -7.81 8.82
CA ARG A 282 -13.23 -8.47 9.25
C ARG A 282 -14.27 -7.53 9.86
N ALA A 283 -13.84 -6.43 10.48
CA ALA A 283 -14.73 -5.42 11.05
C ALA A 283 -15.32 -4.47 9.98
N TYR A 284 -14.83 -4.52 8.73
CA TYR A 284 -15.24 -3.64 7.63
C TYR A 284 -15.82 -4.43 6.44
N PRO A 285 -16.85 -5.27 6.65
CA PRO A 285 -17.37 -6.13 5.59
C PRO A 285 -17.95 -5.35 4.41
N GLY A 286 -18.52 -4.17 4.65
CA GLY A 286 -19.04 -3.30 3.57
C GLY A 286 -17.95 -2.80 2.63
N TYR A 287 -16.77 -2.45 3.18
CA TYR A 287 -15.62 -2.01 2.40
C TYR A 287 -15.08 -3.15 1.51
N LEU A 288 -14.91 -4.34 2.08
CA LEU A 288 -14.46 -5.54 1.34
C LEU A 288 -15.50 -6.00 0.31
N GLN A 289 -16.80 -5.90 0.62
CA GLN A 289 -17.87 -6.26 -0.30
C GLN A 289 -17.84 -5.38 -1.57
N ALA A 290 -17.60 -4.07 -1.42
CA ALA A 290 -17.46 -3.17 -2.56
C ALA A 290 -16.26 -3.53 -3.45
N GLN A 291 -15.15 -4.01 -2.87
CA GLN A 291 -14.01 -4.54 -3.64
C GLN A 291 -14.37 -5.84 -4.37
N ALA A 292 -15.04 -6.76 -3.69
CA ALA A 292 -15.52 -8.02 -4.25
C ALA A 292 -16.45 -7.79 -5.45
N GLU A 293 -17.42 -6.88 -5.33
CA GLU A 293 -18.39 -6.59 -6.40
C GLU A 293 -17.73 -6.00 -7.64
N ARG A 294 -16.78 -5.06 -7.49
CA ARG A 294 -16.01 -4.52 -8.61
C ARG A 294 -15.20 -5.62 -9.30
N ALA A 295 -14.47 -6.42 -8.53
CA ALA A 295 -13.68 -7.53 -9.05
C ALA A 295 -14.55 -8.56 -9.79
N ARG A 296 -15.72 -8.89 -9.24
CA ARG A 296 -16.68 -9.78 -9.88
C ARG A 296 -17.18 -9.24 -11.22
N ALA A 297 -17.60 -7.98 -11.25
CA ALA A 297 -18.11 -7.35 -12.47
C ALA A 297 -17.04 -7.33 -13.58
N ASP A 298 -15.79 -7.04 -13.24
CA ASP A 298 -14.67 -7.06 -14.17
C ASP A 298 -14.48 -8.46 -14.77
N VAL A 299 -14.48 -9.53 -13.95
CA VAL A 299 -14.29 -10.90 -14.45
C VAL A 299 -15.49 -11.36 -15.29
N GLU A 300 -16.72 -11.17 -14.81
CA GLU A 300 -17.94 -11.60 -15.52
C GLU A 300 -18.09 -10.90 -16.89
N SER A 301 -17.55 -9.68 -17.04
CA SER A 301 -17.56 -8.95 -18.32
C SER A 301 -16.76 -9.65 -19.44
N THR A 302 -15.87 -10.59 -19.09
CA THR A 302 -15.01 -11.32 -20.03
C THR A 302 -15.54 -12.69 -20.45
N TYR A 303 -16.68 -13.13 -19.91
CA TYR A 303 -17.22 -14.44 -20.23
C TYR A 303 -17.62 -14.59 -21.70
N GLY A 304 -17.37 -15.77 -22.26
CA GLY A 304 -17.63 -16.06 -23.67
C GLY A 304 -16.71 -15.31 -24.64
N GLN A 305 -15.61 -14.74 -24.13
CA GLN A 305 -14.50 -14.19 -24.90
C GLN A 305 -13.22 -15.00 -24.58
N PRO A 306 -12.15 -14.88 -25.39
CA PRO A 306 -10.84 -15.39 -24.99
C PRO A 306 -10.41 -14.74 -23.69
N LEU A 307 -9.70 -15.47 -22.81
CA LEU A 307 -9.11 -14.87 -21.63
C LEU A 307 -8.10 -13.80 -22.10
N PRO A 308 -8.39 -12.51 -21.92
CA PRO A 308 -7.73 -11.47 -22.68
C PRO A 308 -6.30 -11.21 -22.20
N ASP A 309 -6.06 -11.31 -20.88
CA ASP A 309 -4.80 -11.00 -20.22
C ASP A 309 -4.77 -11.51 -18.76
N LYS A 310 -3.62 -11.29 -18.10
CA LYS A 310 -3.39 -11.61 -16.68
C LYS A 310 -4.25 -10.76 -15.71
N HIS A 311 -4.74 -9.59 -16.11
CA HIS A 311 -5.50 -8.69 -15.22
C HIS A 311 -6.74 -9.37 -14.66
N ILE A 312 -7.43 -10.15 -15.49
CA ILE A 312 -8.61 -10.93 -15.09
C ILE A 312 -8.28 -11.98 -14.02
N ILE A 313 -7.05 -12.53 -14.03
CA ILE A 313 -6.57 -13.44 -12.99
C ILE A 313 -6.52 -12.70 -11.64
N GLY A 314 -5.87 -11.52 -11.62
CA GLY A 314 -5.81 -10.67 -10.42
C GLY A 314 -7.18 -10.32 -9.87
N ARG A 315 -8.15 -10.01 -10.73
CA ARG A 315 -9.55 -9.73 -10.32
C ARG A 315 -10.25 -10.95 -9.74
N ALA A 316 -10.13 -12.11 -10.36
CA ALA A 316 -10.69 -13.35 -9.83
C ALA A 316 -10.11 -13.67 -8.44
N VAL A 317 -8.81 -13.49 -8.25
CA VAL A 317 -8.16 -13.68 -6.95
C VAL A 317 -8.60 -12.64 -5.92
N SER A 318 -8.68 -11.36 -6.30
CA SER A 318 -9.16 -10.27 -5.43
C SER A 318 -10.56 -10.56 -4.88
N LEU A 319 -11.43 -11.13 -5.72
CA LEU A 319 -12.77 -11.57 -5.32
C LEU A 319 -12.70 -12.58 -4.18
N LEU A 320 -11.93 -13.67 -4.34
CA LEU A 320 -11.82 -14.72 -3.34
C LEU A 320 -11.27 -14.21 -2.00
N ILE A 321 -10.20 -13.41 -2.04
CA ILE A 321 -9.58 -12.88 -0.83
C ILE A 321 -10.54 -11.93 -0.11
N ALA A 322 -11.32 -11.12 -0.84
CA ALA A 322 -12.31 -10.24 -0.23
C ALA A 322 -13.41 -11.01 0.52
N TYR A 323 -13.84 -12.17 0.02
CA TYR A 323 -14.75 -13.06 0.75
C TYR A 323 -14.09 -13.70 1.97
N ASP A 324 -12.85 -14.19 1.84
CA ASP A 324 -12.11 -14.80 2.95
C ASP A 324 -11.84 -13.82 4.10
N ALA A 325 -11.45 -12.58 3.76
CA ALA A 325 -11.25 -11.50 4.72
C ALA A 325 -12.54 -11.12 5.47
N GLN A 326 -13.72 -11.43 4.93
CA GLN A 326 -15.02 -11.29 5.60
C GLN A 326 -15.43 -12.53 6.42
N GLY A 327 -14.63 -13.61 6.42
CA GLY A 327 -15.02 -14.90 6.99
C GLY A 327 -16.06 -15.65 6.15
N ARG A 328 -16.26 -15.28 4.88
CA ARG A 328 -17.24 -15.83 3.94
C ARG A 328 -16.59 -16.72 2.89
N ARG A 329 -15.51 -17.42 3.26
CA ARG A 329 -14.74 -18.27 2.34
C ARG A 329 -15.60 -19.30 1.62
N GLU A 330 -16.51 -19.97 2.34
CA GLU A 330 -17.38 -21.01 1.79
C GLU A 330 -18.31 -20.48 0.69
N GLU A 331 -18.65 -19.19 0.74
CA GLU A 331 -19.43 -18.51 -0.29
C GLU A 331 -18.55 -18.04 -1.45
N GLY A 332 -17.37 -17.48 -1.11
CA GLY A 332 -16.43 -16.96 -2.11
C GLY A 332 -15.79 -18.05 -2.98
N TRP A 333 -15.54 -19.24 -2.44
CA TRP A 333 -14.84 -20.31 -3.16
C TRP A 333 -15.61 -20.84 -4.38
N PRO A 334 -16.91 -21.22 -4.28
CA PRO A 334 -17.68 -21.60 -5.47
C PRO A 334 -17.75 -20.50 -6.52
N ILE A 335 -17.85 -19.24 -6.09
CA ILE A 335 -17.87 -18.09 -7.01
C ILE A 335 -16.51 -17.95 -7.69
N PHE A 336 -15.41 -18.04 -6.94
CA PHE A 336 -14.06 -18.04 -7.50
C PHE A 336 -13.88 -19.17 -8.51
N LEU A 337 -14.28 -20.39 -8.17
CA LEU A 337 -14.21 -21.54 -9.08
C LEU A 337 -15.01 -21.30 -10.34
N GLN A 338 -16.22 -20.76 -10.23
CA GLN A 338 -17.00 -20.39 -11.41
C GLN A 338 -16.26 -19.35 -12.25
N VAL A 339 -15.78 -18.26 -11.64
CA VAL A 339 -15.21 -17.15 -12.40
C VAL A 339 -13.82 -17.42 -12.95
N SER A 340 -13.12 -18.43 -12.40
CA SER A 340 -11.81 -18.83 -12.86
C SER A 340 -11.81 -20.08 -13.76
N ASP A 341 -12.99 -20.63 -14.11
CA ASP A 341 -13.09 -21.90 -14.84
C ASP A 341 -12.67 -21.74 -16.31
N PRO A 342 -11.65 -22.48 -16.79
CA PRO A 342 -11.24 -22.49 -18.18
C PRO A 342 -12.39 -22.64 -19.19
N VAL A 343 -13.48 -23.34 -18.83
CA VAL A 343 -14.63 -23.54 -19.72
C VAL A 343 -15.42 -22.26 -20.02
N ASN A 344 -15.26 -21.21 -19.20
CA ASN A 344 -15.99 -19.95 -19.35
C ASN A 344 -15.31 -18.97 -20.32
N TRP A 345 -14.09 -19.28 -20.77
CA TRP A 345 -13.37 -18.50 -21.79
C TRP A 345 -13.29 -19.27 -23.10
N THR A 346 -13.56 -18.59 -24.21
CA THR A 346 -13.61 -19.21 -25.54
C THR A 346 -12.49 -18.69 -26.41
N GLY A 347 -11.69 -19.57 -27.04
CA GLY A 347 -10.59 -19.18 -27.93
C GLY A 347 -9.21 -19.47 -27.34
N GLU A 348 -8.17 -19.00 -28.02
CA GLU A 348 -6.78 -19.16 -27.55
C GLU A 348 -6.50 -18.13 -26.45
N ALA A 349 -6.23 -18.61 -25.23
CA ALA A 349 -5.69 -17.78 -24.17
C ALA A 349 -4.21 -17.46 -24.44
N GLU A 350 -3.69 -16.38 -23.87
CA GLU A 350 -2.25 -16.13 -23.90
C GLU A 350 -1.49 -17.34 -23.30
N PRO A 351 -0.39 -17.79 -23.95
CA PRO A 351 0.35 -18.96 -23.51
C PRO A 351 0.72 -18.88 -22.03
N GLY A 352 0.30 -19.89 -21.26
CA GLY A 352 0.65 -20.00 -19.84
C GLY A 352 -0.36 -19.41 -18.85
N LEU A 353 -1.32 -18.57 -19.27
CA LEU A 353 -2.30 -17.98 -18.34
C LEU A 353 -3.20 -19.02 -17.67
N VAL A 354 -3.69 -19.99 -18.44
CA VAL A 354 -4.50 -21.08 -17.89
C VAL A 354 -3.70 -21.90 -16.89
N ALA A 355 -2.42 -22.17 -17.17
CA ALA A 355 -1.54 -22.90 -16.25
C ALA A 355 -1.28 -22.10 -14.96
N LEU A 356 -1.11 -20.77 -15.06
CA LEU A 356 -0.97 -19.88 -13.91
C LEU A 356 -2.24 -19.87 -13.04
N MET A 357 -3.42 -19.72 -13.66
CA MET A 357 -4.69 -19.77 -12.95
C MET A 357 -4.90 -21.10 -12.23
N LEU A 358 -4.58 -22.23 -12.89
CA LEU A 358 -4.66 -23.55 -12.26
C LEU A 358 -3.71 -23.69 -11.06
N ARG A 359 -2.48 -23.17 -11.16
CA ARG A 359 -1.54 -23.16 -10.02
C ARG A 359 -2.07 -22.34 -8.83
N ILE A 360 -2.66 -21.17 -9.10
CA ILE A 360 -3.28 -20.34 -8.06
C ILE A 360 -4.47 -21.08 -7.42
N ARG A 361 -5.30 -21.75 -8.22
CA ARG A 361 -6.41 -22.59 -7.72
C ARG A 361 -5.91 -23.73 -6.83
N GLU A 362 -4.91 -24.48 -7.27
CA GLU A 362 -4.31 -25.57 -6.50
C GLU A 362 -3.75 -25.07 -5.17
N HIS A 363 -3.14 -23.88 -5.17
CA HIS A 363 -2.66 -23.25 -3.95
C HIS A 363 -3.81 -22.90 -2.99
N PHE A 364 -4.88 -22.26 -3.46
CA PHE A 364 -6.03 -21.95 -2.61
C PHE A 364 -6.75 -23.19 -2.08
N ASP A 365 -6.86 -24.23 -2.91
CA ASP A 365 -7.43 -25.51 -2.47
C ASP A 365 -6.59 -26.14 -1.36
N TYR A 366 -5.25 -26.09 -1.48
CA TYR A 366 -4.34 -26.50 -0.40
C TYR A 366 -4.59 -25.70 0.89
N LEU A 367 -4.67 -24.37 0.82
CA LEU A 367 -4.93 -23.52 1.99
C LEU A 367 -6.31 -23.82 2.62
N ILE A 368 -7.34 -24.07 1.81
CA ILE A 368 -8.66 -24.53 2.29
C ILE A 368 -8.52 -25.84 3.06
N GLN A 369 -7.80 -26.82 2.51
CA GLN A 369 -7.61 -28.13 3.14
C GLN A 369 -6.84 -28.03 4.47
N GLN A 370 -5.92 -27.07 4.61
CA GLN A 370 -5.21 -26.80 5.86
C GLN A 370 -6.01 -25.95 6.85
N GLY A 371 -7.13 -25.35 6.43
CA GLY A 371 -7.86 -24.37 7.24
C GLY A 371 -7.11 -23.05 7.44
N GLU A 372 -6.14 -22.74 6.57
CA GLU A 372 -5.33 -21.52 6.62
C GLU A 372 -6.05 -20.34 5.96
N VAL A 373 -5.78 -19.11 6.39
CA VAL A 373 -6.25 -17.88 5.71
C VAL A 373 -5.56 -17.71 4.37
N PHE A 374 -6.25 -17.15 3.37
CA PHE A 374 -5.64 -16.88 2.07
C PHE A 374 -4.59 -15.78 2.12
N ALA A 375 -4.61 -14.97 3.18
CA ALA A 375 -3.73 -13.84 3.36
C ALA A 375 -3.65 -13.47 4.87
N PRO A 376 -2.49 -13.03 5.41
CA PRO A 376 -1.22 -12.77 4.73
C PRO A 376 -0.41 -14.02 4.44
N TRP A 377 0.28 -13.95 3.31
CA TRP A 377 1.40 -14.81 3.01
C TRP A 377 2.71 -14.06 3.30
N PRO A 378 3.72 -14.70 3.91
CA PRO A 378 3.69 -16.08 4.43
C PRO A 378 3.13 -16.15 5.86
N PRO A 379 2.81 -17.36 6.37
CA PRO A 379 2.63 -17.60 7.81
C PRO A 379 3.82 -16.98 8.55
N GLU A 380 3.58 -16.38 9.73
CA GLU A 380 4.60 -15.74 10.56
C GLU A 380 5.94 -16.45 10.41
N VAL A 381 6.87 -15.84 9.67
CA VAL A 381 8.26 -16.29 9.66
C VAL A 381 8.66 -16.23 11.13
N PRO A 382 9.22 -17.30 11.74
CA PRO A 382 9.71 -17.25 13.11
C PRO A 382 10.53 -15.97 13.23
N THR A 383 10.03 -15.03 14.02
CA THR A 383 10.56 -13.67 14.08
C THR A 383 12.08 -13.77 14.12
N LEU A 384 12.76 -13.25 13.10
CA LEU A 384 14.14 -12.82 13.32
C LEU A 384 14.04 -11.94 14.56
N SER A 385 14.70 -12.36 15.64
CA SER A 385 14.67 -11.66 16.93
C SER A 385 14.63 -10.17 16.64
N ASN A 386 13.58 -9.48 17.11
CA ASN A 386 13.41 -8.04 16.91
C ASN A 386 14.79 -7.39 16.91
N PRO A 387 15.19 -6.62 15.89
CA PRO A 387 16.34 -5.75 16.06
C PRO A 387 16.00 -4.95 17.30
N SER A 388 16.74 -5.24 18.35
CA SER A 388 16.53 -4.64 19.66
C SER A 388 16.50 -3.14 19.43
N ASN A 389 15.37 -2.50 19.71
CA ASN A 389 15.31 -1.06 19.99
C ASN A 389 16.03 -0.78 21.33
N SER A 390 17.22 -1.34 21.51
CA SER A 390 18.18 -0.87 22.48
C SER A 390 18.95 0.24 21.79
N GLY A 391 18.69 1.47 22.24
CA GLY A 391 19.66 2.55 22.17
C GLY A 391 20.92 2.20 22.96
N GLU A 392 21.62 1.14 22.56
CA GLU A 392 23.04 1.01 22.89
C GLU A 392 23.77 2.00 22.01
N THR A 393 24.14 3.10 22.64
CA THR A 393 25.13 4.06 22.18
C THR A 393 26.35 3.31 21.68
N THR A 394 26.43 3.07 20.37
CA THR A 394 27.66 2.63 19.73
C THR A 394 28.67 3.74 19.93
N THR A 395 29.58 3.56 20.89
CA THR A 395 30.82 4.33 20.91
C THR A 395 31.48 4.20 19.54
N PRO A 396 31.93 5.30 18.92
CA PRO A 396 32.53 5.26 17.60
C PRO A 396 33.74 4.33 17.64
N VAL A 397 33.71 3.32 16.77
CA VAL A 397 34.88 2.50 16.47
C VAL A 397 35.95 3.45 15.91
N PRO A 398 37.18 3.47 16.46
CA PRO A 398 38.24 4.29 15.89
C PRO A 398 38.48 3.83 14.46
N ALA A 399 38.48 4.79 13.52
CA ALA A 399 38.82 4.57 12.13
C ALA A 399 40.18 3.86 12.06
N SER A 400 40.16 2.61 11.61
CA SER A 400 41.37 1.92 11.22
C SER A 400 41.75 2.42 9.83
N ASP A 401 42.56 3.47 9.80
CA ASP A 401 43.37 3.82 8.63
C ASP A 401 44.21 2.60 8.25
N GLN A 402 43.77 1.85 7.23
CA GLN A 402 44.60 1.16 6.23
C GLN A 402 43.71 0.25 5.36
N ILE A 403 43.04 0.86 4.38
CA ILE A 403 42.77 0.15 3.12
C ILE A 403 43.98 0.46 2.23
N PRO A 404 44.84 -0.52 1.89
CA PRO A 404 45.90 -0.29 0.93
C PRO A 404 45.27 0.10 -0.43
N PRO A 405 45.88 1.03 -1.17
CA PRO A 405 45.36 1.44 -2.47
C PRO A 405 45.28 0.23 -3.42
N PRO A 406 44.33 0.23 -4.37
CA PRO A 406 44.20 -0.84 -5.34
C PRO A 406 45.50 -0.99 -6.14
N GLU A 407 46.00 -2.21 -6.24
CA GLU A 407 47.15 -2.54 -7.09
C GLU A 407 46.84 -2.12 -8.54
N GLU A 408 47.73 -1.31 -9.12
CA GLU A 408 47.68 -0.99 -10.54
C GLU A 408 47.79 -2.28 -11.37
N PRO A 409 47.01 -2.41 -12.46
CA PRO A 409 47.12 -3.57 -13.34
C PRO A 409 48.53 -3.66 -13.94
N VAL A 410 49.20 -4.77 -13.65
CA VAL A 410 50.51 -5.09 -14.20
C VAL A 410 50.40 -5.15 -15.73
N ALA A 411 51.16 -4.30 -16.41
CA ALA A 411 51.23 -4.29 -17.87
C ALA A 411 51.68 -5.66 -18.40
N GLU A 412 50.89 -6.27 -19.30
CA GLU A 412 51.26 -7.49 -19.99
C GLU A 412 52.57 -7.29 -20.77
N THR A 413 53.53 -8.17 -20.53
CA THR A 413 54.80 -8.18 -21.26
C THR A 413 54.52 -8.69 -22.68
N PRO A 414 54.98 -8.00 -23.74
CA PRO A 414 54.70 -8.43 -25.11
C PRO A 414 55.39 -9.76 -25.41
N THR A 415 54.59 -10.73 -25.85
CA THR A 415 55.04 -12.02 -26.37
C THR A 415 55.94 -11.80 -27.59
N PRO A 416 57.14 -12.42 -27.67
CA PRO A 416 57.97 -12.34 -28.86
C PRO A 416 57.28 -13.06 -30.02
N ALA A 417 57.17 -12.39 -31.17
CA ALA A 417 56.70 -13.00 -32.40
C ALA A 417 57.64 -14.16 -32.81
N GLN A 418 57.04 -15.31 -33.12
CA GLN A 418 57.68 -16.38 -33.89
C GLN A 418 57.28 -16.28 -35.35
#